data_AF-A0A376Y1D5-F1
#
_entry.id   AF-A0A376Y1D5-F1
#
_cell.length_a   1.000
_cell.length_b   1.000
_cell.length_c   1.000
_cell.angle_alpha   90.00
_cell.angle_beta   90.00
_cell.angle_gamma   90.00
#
_symmetry.space_group_name_H-M   'P 1'
#
loop_
_entity.id
_entity.type
_entity.pdbx_description
1 polymer ?
#
loop_
_entity_poly.entity_id
_entity_poly.type
_entity_poly.pdbx_seq_one_letter_code
_entity_poly.pdbx_strand_id
1 'polypeptide(L)'
;MRKIKEVFLAIRIEQLLTKDEILELYLNKIYLGYRAYGVGAAAQVYFGKTVDQLTLNEMAVIAGLPKAPSTFNPLYSMDRAVARRNVVLSRMLDEGYITQQQFDQTRTEAINANYHAPEIAFSAPYLSEMVRQEMYNRYGESAYEDGYRIYTTITRKVQQAAQQAVRNNVLDYDMRHGYRGPANVLWKVGESAWDNNKITDTLKALPTYGPLLPAAVTSANPQEATAMLADGSTVALSMDGVRWARPLPFGYSAGTDAA
;
A
#
# COMPACT_ATOMS: atom_id res chain seq x y z
N MET A 1 2.61 30.19 27.42
CA MET A 1 2.60 30.85 26.09
C MET A 1 1.75 30.13 25.04
N ARG A 2 1.83 28.78 24.85
CA ARG A 2 1.00 28.03 23.87
C ARG A 2 -0.52 28.16 24.09
N LYS A 3 -1.01 27.86 25.29
CA LYS A 3 -2.44 27.96 25.66
C LYS A 3 -3.06 29.33 25.39
N ILE A 4 -2.30 30.41 25.62
CA ILE A 4 -2.77 31.78 25.40
C ILE A 4 -2.96 32.06 23.90
N LYS A 5 -2.04 31.58 23.05
CA LYS A 5 -2.17 31.68 21.58
C LYS A 5 -3.36 30.87 21.05
N GLU A 6 -3.59 29.67 21.58
CA GLU A 6 -4.75 28.83 21.23
C GLU A 6 -6.08 29.51 21.59
N VAL A 7 -6.16 30.21 22.73
CA VAL A 7 -7.36 30.97 23.13
C VAL A 7 -7.65 32.11 22.16
N PHE A 8 -6.66 32.93 21.81
CA PHE A 8 -6.87 34.02 20.84
C PHE A 8 -7.27 33.50 19.45
N LEU A 9 -6.70 32.36 19.02
CA LEU A 9 -7.05 31.74 17.76
C LEU A 9 -8.49 31.19 17.78
N ALA A 10 -8.91 30.54 18.88
CA ALA A 10 -10.27 30.05 19.04
C ALA A 10 -11.31 31.19 19.02
N ILE A 11 -11.04 32.30 19.72
CA ILE A 11 -11.91 33.49 19.70
C ILE A 11 -12.01 34.06 18.27
N ARG A 12 -10.88 34.12 17.56
CA ARG A 12 -10.86 34.61 16.17
C ARG A 12 -11.65 33.71 15.23
N ILE A 13 -11.59 32.39 15.42
CA ILE A 13 -12.36 31.41 14.65
C ILE A 13 -13.87 31.58 14.93
N GLU A 14 -14.28 31.68 16.18
CA GLU A 14 -15.70 31.86 16.55
C GLU A 14 -16.30 33.20 16.10
N GLN A 15 -15.48 34.22 15.89
CA GLN A 15 -15.93 35.51 15.33
C GLN A 15 -16.16 35.46 13.82
N LEU A 16 -15.53 34.51 13.12
CA LEU A 16 -15.54 34.40 11.66
C LEU A 16 -16.40 33.25 11.14
N LEU A 17 -16.68 32.24 11.97
CA LEU A 17 -17.37 31.01 11.61
C LEU A 17 -18.44 30.65 12.64
N THR A 18 -19.54 30.11 12.14
CA THR A 18 -20.62 29.51 12.94
C THR A 18 -20.15 28.20 13.60
N LYS A 19 -20.90 27.73 14.61
CA LYS A 19 -20.60 26.46 15.29
C LYS A 19 -20.63 25.27 14.34
N ASP A 20 -21.53 25.28 13.36
CA ASP A 20 -21.65 24.22 12.36
C ASP A 20 -20.43 24.21 11.42
N GLU A 21 -19.98 25.39 10.96
CA GLU A 21 -18.76 25.50 10.14
C GLU A 21 -17.50 25.07 10.89
N ILE A 22 -17.41 25.39 12.20
CA ILE A 22 -16.30 24.93 13.04
C ILE A 22 -16.32 23.40 13.16
N LEU A 23 -17.49 22.81 13.37
CA LEU A 23 -17.64 21.36 13.43
C LEU A 23 -17.30 20.71 12.10
N GLU A 24 -17.77 21.25 10.98
CA GLU A 24 -17.47 20.78 9.64
C GLU A 24 -15.95 20.79 9.37
N LEU A 25 -15.28 21.90 9.66
CA LEU A 25 -13.82 22.01 9.53
C LEU A 25 -13.09 20.97 10.38
N TYR A 26 -13.54 20.78 11.62
CA TYR A 26 -12.96 19.77 12.49
C TYR A 26 -13.16 18.36 11.93
N LEU A 27 -14.38 18.01 11.51
CA LEU A 27 -14.73 16.71 10.96
C LEU A 27 -13.99 16.41 9.65
N ASN A 28 -13.62 17.43 8.87
CA ASN A 28 -12.84 17.26 7.64
C ASN A 28 -11.32 17.19 7.87
N LYS A 29 -10.79 17.74 8.98
CA LYS A 29 -9.34 17.78 9.23
C LYS A 29 -8.82 16.78 10.25
N ILE A 30 -9.68 16.23 11.11
CA ILE A 30 -9.20 15.37 12.20
C ILE A 30 -8.48 14.12 11.71
N TYR A 31 -7.31 13.84 12.27
CA TYR A 31 -6.59 12.59 11.99
C TYR A 31 -7.25 11.40 12.69
N LEU A 32 -7.62 10.39 11.90
CA LEU A 32 -8.37 9.21 12.34
C LEU A 32 -7.61 7.89 12.08
N GLY A 33 -6.30 7.96 11.85
CA GLY A 33 -5.43 6.77 11.67
C GLY A 33 -5.35 6.32 10.20
N TYR A 34 -4.37 5.48 9.86
CA TYR A 34 -4.19 4.94 8.50
C TYR A 34 -4.17 6.00 7.38
N ARG A 35 -3.62 7.19 7.67
CA ARG A 35 -3.61 8.37 6.78
C ARG A 35 -5.01 8.91 6.42
N ALA A 36 -6.05 8.52 7.16
CA ALA A 36 -7.37 9.12 7.05
C ALA A 36 -7.41 10.45 7.81
N TYR A 37 -7.56 11.54 7.06
CA TYR A 37 -7.85 12.88 7.59
C TYR A 37 -9.30 13.21 7.25
N GLY A 38 -10.10 13.36 8.30
CA GLY A 38 -11.52 13.61 8.24
C GLY A 38 -12.40 12.35 8.19
N VAL A 39 -13.66 12.52 8.57
CA VAL A 39 -14.63 11.43 8.73
C VAL A 39 -14.96 10.74 7.41
N GLY A 40 -14.99 11.48 6.30
CA GLY A 40 -15.19 10.89 4.97
C GLY A 40 -14.04 9.99 4.53
N ALA A 41 -12.79 10.40 4.80
CA ALA A 41 -11.63 9.56 4.53
C ALA A 41 -11.63 8.30 5.41
N ALA A 42 -12.02 8.42 6.69
CA ALA A 42 -12.12 7.28 7.60
C ALA A 42 -13.22 6.29 7.17
N ALA A 43 -14.39 6.79 6.76
CA ALA A 43 -15.47 5.98 6.22
C ALA A 43 -15.01 5.12 5.04
N GLN A 44 -14.27 5.73 4.10
CA GLN A 44 -13.68 5.02 2.98
C GLN A 44 -12.61 4.03 3.45
N VAL A 45 -11.60 4.48 4.20
CA VAL A 45 -10.43 3.66 4.57
C VAL A 45 -10.81 2.42 5.37
N TYR A 46 -11.75 2.53 6.31
CA TYR A 46 -12.11 1.42 7.21
C TYR A 46 -13.28 0.58 6.70
N PHE A 47 -14.22 1.16 5.97
CA PHE A 47 -15.49 0.48 5.61
C PHE A 47 -15.81 0.50 4.11
N GLY A 48 -15.03 1.21 3.29
CA GLY A 48 -15.28 1.31 1.84
C GLY A 48 -16.56 2.05 1.50
N LYS A 49 -17.02 2.95 2.38
CA LYS A 49 -18.33 3.62 2.32
C LYS A 49 -18.20 5.14 2.29
N THR A 50 -19.22 5.79 1.75
CA THR A 50 -19.45 7.23 1.97
C THR A 50 -20.08 7.47 3.34
N VAL A 51 -19.99 8.69 3.87
CA VAL A 51 -20.45 9.01 5.24
C VAL A 51 -21.94 8.72 5.44
N ASP A 52 -22.76 8.97 4.42
CA ASP A 52 -24.21 8.73 4.40
C ASP A 52 -24.59 7.24 4.41
N GLN A 53 -23.64 6.34 4.13
CA GLN A 53 -23.85 4.89 4.12
C GLN A 53 -23.42 4.21 5.44
N LEU A 54 -22.84 4.97 6.37
CA LEU A 54 -22.37 4.43 7.63
C LEU A 54 -23.53 3.99 8.51
N THR A 55 -23.37 2.85 9.17
CA THR A 55 -24.28 2.41 10.23
C THR A 55 -23.93 3.06 11.57
N LEU A 56 -24.84 3.03 12.55
CA LEU A 56 -24.56 3.51 13.91
C LEU A 56 -23.31 2.84 14.52
N ASN A 57 -23.12 1.55 14.26
CA ASN A 57 -21.93 0.79 14.67
C ASN A 57 -20.65 1.43 14.13
N GLU A 58 -20.62 1.71 12.82
CA GLU A 58 -19.46 2.25 12.12
C GLU A 58 -19.20 3.72 12.50
N MET A 59 -20.26 4.53 12.63
CA MET A 59 -20.16 5.91 13.13
C MET A 59 -19.55 5.95 14.53
N ALA A 60 -20.00 5.06 15.43
CA ALA A 60 -19.49 4.99 16.81
C ALA A 60 -18.02 4.56 16.86
N VAL A 61 -17.57 3.71 15.93
CA VAL A 61 -16.14 3.38 15.77
C VAL A 61 -15.37 4.63 15.39
N ILE A 62 -15.76 5.33 14.32
CA ILE A 62 -15.06 6.52 13.80
C ILE A 62 -14.99 7.62 14.87
N ALA A 63 -16.10 7.91 15.55
CA ALA A 63 -16.17 8.89 16.63
C ALA A 63 -15.29 8.53 17.84
N GLY A 64 -14.94 7.25 18.00
CA GLY A 64 -14.05 6.76 19.05
C GLY A 64 -12.56 7.02 18.80
N LEU A 65 -12.17 7.16 17.53
CA LEU A 65 -10.76 7.23 17.07
C LEU A 65 -9.98 8.48 17.49
N PRO A 66 -10.55 9.71 17.52
CA PRO A 66 -9.83 10.94 17.89
C PRO A 66 -8.93 10.84 19.12
N LYS A 67 -9.35 10.07 20.13
CA LYS A 67 -8.62 9.92 21.40
C LYS A 67 -7.28 9.21 21.22
N ALA A 68 -7.21 8.20 20.36
CA ALA A 68 -5.99 7.45 20.09
C ALA A 68 -6.10 6.72 18.73
N PRO A 69 -6.00 7.45 17.61
CA PRO A 69 -6.34 6.92 16.29
C PRO A 69 -5.43 5.75 15.88
N SER A 70 -4.18 5.74 16.34
CA SER A 70 -3.24 4.65 16.04
C SER A 70 -3.51 3.35 16.80
N THR A 71 -4.22 3.38 17.93
CA THR A 71 -4.39 2.20 18.80
C THR A 71 -5.82 1.73 18.97
N PHE A 72 -6.81 2.60 18.70
CA PHE A 72 -8.24 2.26 18.73
C PHE A 72 -8.83 1.95 17.36
N ASN A 73 -8.05 2.03 16.28
CA ASN A 73 -8.55 1.67 14.96
C ASN A 73 -8.69 0.13 14.82
N PRO A 74 -9.71 -0.33 14.09
CA PRO A 74 -10.03 -1.76 13.99
C PRO A 74 -9.05 -2.56 13.13
N LEU A 75 -8.26 -1.91 12.27
CA LEU A 75 -7.22 -2.57 11.46
C LEU A 75 -5.98 -2.92 12.27
N TYR A 76 -5.73 -2.18 13.35
CA TYR A 76 -4.63 -2.41 14.28
C TYR A 76 -5.04 -3.33 15.44
N SER A 77 -6.18 -3.07 16.08
CA SER A 77 -6.68 -3.87 17.20
C SER A 77 -8.19 -3.86 17.27
N MET A 78 -8.81 -4.97 16.87
CA MET A 78 -10.26 -5.14 16.88
C MET A 78 -10.85 -5.01 18.30
N ASP A 79 -10.25 -5.68 19.29
CA ASP A 79 -10.75 -5.65 20.68
C ASP A 79 -10.77 -4.24 21.27
N ARG A 80 -9.71 -3.45 21.02
CA ARG A 80 -9.63 -2.07 21.48
C ARG A 80 -10.64 -1.18 20.76
N ALA A 81 -10.87 -1.41 19.47
CA ALA A 81 -11.89 -0.71 18.70
C ALA A 81 -13.30 -0.99 19.24
N VAL A 82 -13.63 -2.27 19.53
CA VAL A 82 -14.91 -2.66 20.13
C VAL A 82 -15.12 -1.99 21.49
N ALA A 83 -14.13 -2.07 22.38
CA ALA A 83 -14.22 -1.44 23.69
C ALA A 83 -14.44 0.07 23.58
N ARG A 84 -13.71 0.73 22.66
CA ARG A 84 -13.83 2.18 22.46
C ARG A 84 -15.17 2.57 21.85
N ARG A 85 -15.66 1.82 20.87
CA ARG A 85 -17.00 2.00 20.28
C ARG A 85 -18.09 1.90 21.34
N ASN A 86 -18.03 0.90 22.23
CA ASN A 86 -19.04 0.73 23.27
C ASN A 86 -19.07 1.90 24.27
N VAL A 87 -17.92 2.53 24.55
CA VAL A 87 -17.87 3.78 25.32
C VAL A 87 -18.59 4.92 24.60
N VAL A 88 -18.44 5.04 23.28
CA VAL A 88 -19.16 6.04 22.48
C VAL A 88 -20.66 5.78 22.51
N LEU A 89 -21.09 4.53 22.25
CA LEU A 89 -22.50 4.14 22.29
C LEU A 89 -23.14 4.43 23.65
N SER A 90 -22.43 4.16 24.75
CA SER A 90 -22.92 4.45 26.10
C SER A 90 -23.17 5.95 26.29
N ARG A 91 -22.25 6.80 25.81
CA ARG A 91 -22.43 8.25 25.87
C ARG A 91 -23.56 8.74 24.98
N MET A 92 -23.73 8.16 23.79
CA MET A 92 -24.85 8.51 22.91
C MET A 92 -26.20 8.17 23.56
N LEU A 93 -26.27 7.07 24.31
CA LEU A 93 -27.46 6.69 25.07
C LEU A 93 -27.71 7.66 26.24
N ASP A 94 -26.68 7.95 27.04
CA ASP A 94 -26.78 8.86 28.20
C ASP A 94 -27.27 10.26 27.80
N GLU A 95 -26.83 10.75 26.63
CA GLU A 95 -27.19 12.06 26.08
C GLU A 95 -28.47 12.02 25.21
N GLY A 96 -29.11 10.85 25.08
CA GLY A 96 -30.39 10.71 24.38
C GLY A 96 -30.34 10.72 22.85
N TYR A 97 -29.16 10.54 22.22
CA TYR A 97 -29.02 10.45 20.76
C TYR A 97 -29.47 9.09 20.20
N ILE A 98 -29.50 8.04 21.01
CA ILE A 98 -29.96 6.69 20.63
C ILE A 98 -30.85 6.11 21.72
N THR A 99 -31.68 5.13 21.35
CA THR A 99 -32.52 4.39 22.30
C THR A 99 -31.76 3.25 22.95
N GLN A 100 -32.27 2.75 24.09
CA GLN A 100 -31.73 1.55 24.75
C GLN A 100 -31.70 0.35 23.80
N GLN A 101 -32.73 0.18 22.96
CA GLN A 101 -32.81 -0.88 21.96
C GLN A 101 -31.69 -0.77 20.92
N GLN A 102 -31.43 0.44 20.41
CA GLN A 102 -30.34 0.68 19.46
C GLN A 102 -28.97 0.40 20.11
N PHE A 103 -28.78 0.83 21.36
CA PHE A 103 -27.55 0.54 22.11
C PHE A 103 -27.32 -0.97 22.26
N ASP A 104 -28.34 -1.72 22.71
CA ASP A 104 -28.23 -3.15 22.94
C ASP A 104 -28.01 -3.95 21.67
N GLN A 105 -28.68 -3.57 20.58
CA GLN A 105 -28.46 -4.18 19.27
C GLN A 105 -27.04 -3.89 18.78
N THR A 106 -26.67 -2.61 18.67
CA THR A 106 -25.41 -2.18 18.05
C THR A 106 -24.18 -2.63 18.85
N ARG A 107 -24.23 -2.70 20.18
CA ARG A 107 -23.08 -3.19 20.96
C ARG A 107 -22.72 -4.66 20.69
N THR A 108 -23.68 -5.46 20.20
CA THR A 108 -23.47 -6.88 19.87
C THR A 108 -23.08 -7.11 18.42
N GLU A 109 -23.23 -6.11 17.56
CA GLU A 109 -22.82 -6.22 16.16
C GLU A 109 -21.29 -6.30 16.04
N ALA A 110 -20.81 -7.14 15.12
CA ALA A 110 -19.40 -7.20 14.77
C ALA A 110 -18.97 -5.93 14.02
N ILE A 111 -17.71 -5.51 14.18
CA ILE A 111 -17.13 -4.42 13.39
C ILE A 111 -16.51 -5.05 12.14
N ASN A 112 -17.16 -4.86 10.99
CA ASN A 112 -16.68 -5.36 9.70
C ASN A 112 -15.77 -4.32 9.03
N ALA A 113 -14.58 -4.10 9.58
CA ALA A 113 -13.61 -3.16 9.02
C ALA A 113 -12.50 -3.89 8.24
N ASN A 114 -12.22 -3.43 7.02
CA ASN A 114 -11.12 -3.88 6.19
C ASN A 114 -10.38 -2.67 5.61
N TYR A 115 -9.11 -2.82 5.26
CA TYR A 115 -8.37 -1.72 4.64
C TYR A 115 -8.82 -1.54 3.18
N HIS A 116 -9.47 -0.42 2.89
CA HIS A 116 -9.88 -0.06 1.54
C HIS A 116 -8.96 1.04 1.01
N ALA A 117 -7.90 0.63 0.31
CA ALA A 117 -7.10 1.56 -0.47
C ALA A 117 -7.88 1.99 -1.72
N PRO A 118 -7.61 3.19 -2.27
CA PRO A 118 -8.02 3.49 -3.63
C PRO A 118 -7.50 2.40 -4.58
N GLU A 119 -8.37 1.80 -5.39
CA GLU A 119 -7.93 0.83 -6.38
C GLU A 119 -7.00 1.52 -7.38
N ILE A 120 -5.74 1.07 -7.43
CA ILE A 120 -4.79 1.53 -8.44
C ILE A 120 -5.16 0.84 -9.76
N ALA A 121 -6.04 1.47 -10.53
CA ALA A 121 -6.50 0.95 -11.83
C ALA A 121 -5.35 0.75 -12.84
N PHE A 122 -4.23 1.47 -12.66
CA PHE A 122 -3.05 1.40 -13.51
C PHE A 122 -1.80 1.88 -12.76
N SER A 123 -0.72 1.10 -12.79
CA SER A 123 0.56 1.46 -12.18
C SER A 123 1.51 2.10 -13.20
N ALA A 124 1.92 3.34 -12.93
CA ALA A 124 2.94 4.04 -13.71
C ALA A 124 3.95 4.77 -12.79
N PRO A 125 4.82 4.04 -12.06
CA PRO A 125 5.61 4.62 -10.97
C PRO A 125 6.48 5.81 -11.37
N TYR A 126 7.13 5.74 -12.54
CA TYR A 126 7.94 6.85 -13.06
C TYR A 126 7.09 8.10 -13.35
N LEU A 127 5.92 7.93 -13.97
CA LEU A 127 5.02 9.05 -14.24
C LEU A 127 4.46 9.63 -12.93
N SER A 128 4.06 8.77 -11.99
CA SER A 128 3.58 9.19 -10.67
C SER A 128 4.65 9.98 -9.90
N GLU A 129 5.91 9.54 -9.96
CA GLU A 129 7.03 10.24 -9.31
C GLU A 129 7.35 11.57 -10.01
N MET A 130 7.32 11.63 -11.34
CA MET A 130 7.46 12.89 -12.07
C MET A 130 6.38 13.90 -11.67
N VAL A 131 5.12 13.45 -11.58
CA VAL A 131 4.00 14.28 -11.13
C VAL A 131 4.20 14.72 -9.68
N ARG A 132 4.64 13.81 -8.79
CA ARG A 132 4.90 14.13 -7.38
C ARG A 132 5.97 15.22 -7.24
N GLN A 133 7.09 15.09 -7.95
CA GLN A 133 8.16 16.07 -7.95
C GLN A 133 7.70 17.42 -8.48
N GLU A 134 6.96 17.42 -9.60
CA GLU A 134 6.44 18.66 -10.19
C GLU A 134 5.45 19.38 -9.27
N MET A 135 4.56 18.64 -8.62
CA MET A 135 3.63 19.21 -7.65
C MET A 135 4.35 19.77 -6.44
N TYR A 136 5.36 19.06 -5.92
CA TYR A 136 6.17 19.57 -4.81
C TYR A 136 6.93 20.84 -5.21
N ASN A 137 7.50 20.89 -6.41
CA ASN A 137 8.22 22.08 -6.89
C ASN A 137 7.32 23.31 -7.02
N ARG A 138 6.04 23.12 -7.36
CA ARG A 138 5.08 24.22 -7.54
C ARG A 138 4.36 24.64 -6.26
N TYR A 139 4.03 23.68 -5.40
CA TYR A 139 3.12 23.88 -4.27
C TYR A 139 3.75 23.53 -2.91
N GLY A 140 4.98 23.00 -2.87
CA GLY A 140 5.63 22.58 -1.64
C GLY A 140 4.86 21.49 -0.90
N GLU A 141 4.82 21.57 0.43
CA GLU A 141 4.08 20.63 1.28
C GLU A 141 2.57 20.61 0.98
N SER A 142 2.00 21.74 0.54
CA SER A 142 0.58 21.85 0.19
C SER A 142 0.18 20.89 -0.94
N ALA A 143 1.14 20.46 -1.78
CA ALA A 143 0.92 19.40 -2.77
C ALA A 143 0.36 18.09 -2.17
N TYR A 144 0.67 17.81 -0.91
CA TYR A 144 0.23 16.60 -0.20
C TYR A 144 -1.02 16.79 0.65
N GLU A 145 -1.35 18.04 1.01
CA GLU A 145 -2.38 18.34 2.02
C GLU A 145 -3.68 18.85 1.40
N ASP A 146 -3.62 19.53 0.26
CA ASP A 146 -4.77 20.25 -0.32
C ASP A 146 -5.70 19.36 -1.16
N GLY A 147 -5.39 18.07 -1.32
CA GLY A 147 -6.28 17.11 -1.99
C GLY A 147 -6.43 17.31 -3.50
N TYR A 148 -5.40 17.81 -4.18
CA TYR A 148 -5.41 18.03 -5.63
C TYR A 148 -5.78 16.78 -6.44
N ARG A 149 -6.64 16.95 -7.45
CA ARG A 149 -6.89 15.96 -8.51
C ARG A 149 -6.04 16.29 -9.73
N ILE A 150 -5.05 15.45 -10.02
CA ILE A 150 -4.07 15.73 -11.07
C ILE A 150 -4.39 14.89 -12.30
N TYR A 151 -4.67 15.57 -13.42
CA TYR A 151 -4.91 14.94 -14.71
C TYR A 151 -3.69 15.16 -15.60
N THR A 152 -3.04 14.06 -16.01
CA THR A 152 -1.85 14.13 -16.87
C THR A 152 -2.24 14.03 -18.35
N THR A 153 -1.31 14.39 -19.23
CA THR A 153 -1.47 14.26 -20.68
C THR A 153 -1.19 12.85 -21.19
N ILE A 154 -0.71 11.93 -20.33
CA ILE A 154 -0.29 10.58 -20.73
C ILE A 154 -1.48 9.61 -20.59
N THR A 155 -1.77 8.90 -21.67
CA THR A 155 -2.79 7.84 -21.65
C THR A 155 -2.18 6.50 -21.22
N ARG A 156 -3.00 5.65 -20.59
CA ARG A 156 -2.62 4.28 -20.20
C ARG A 156 -1.99 3.50 -21.37
N LYS A 157 -2.61 3.57 -22.56
CA LYS A 157 -2.14 2.85 -23.75
C LYS A 157 -0.71 3.23 -24.13
N VAL A 158 -0.40 4.53 -24.15
CA VAL A 158 0.93 5.03 -24.51
C VAL A 158 1.95 4.67 -23.44
N GLN A 159 1.60 4.80 -22.16
CA GLN A 159 2.50 4.44 -21.07
C GLN A 159 2.86 2.95 -21.06
N GLN A 160 1.88 2.06 -21.30
CA GLN A 160 2.12 0.63 -21.39
C GLN A 160 3.01 0.27 -22.59
N ALA A 161 2.75 0.88 -23.76
CA ALA A 161 3.57 0.67 -24.94
C ALA A 161 5.01 1.13 -24.72
N ALA A 162 5.22 2.29 -24.10
CA ALA A 162 6.55 2.80 -23.77
C ALA A 162 7.30 1.89 -22.78
N GLN A 163 6.63 1.44 -21.70
CA GLN A 163 7.23 0.51 -20.74
C GLN A 163 7.62 -0.81 -21.39
N GLN A 164 6.76 -1.36 -22.26
CA GLN A 164 7.05 -2.59 -22.98
C GLN A 164 8.21 -2.42 -23.95
N ALA A 165 8.23 -1.32 -24.71
CA ALA A 165 9.29 -1.03 -25.68
C ALA A 165 10.66 -0.91 -24.99
N VAL A 166 10.76 -0.16 -23.89
CA VAL A 166 12.01 -0.03 -23.14
C VAL A 166 12.45 -1.38 -22.59
N ARG A 167 11.56 -2.13 -21.94
CA ARG A 167 11.88 -3.45 -21.36
C ARG A 167 12.35 -4.44 -22.41
N ASN A 168 11.62 -4.57 -23.53
CA ASN A 168 11.98 -5.50 -24.59
C ASN A 168 13.35 -5.16 -25.17
N ASN A 169 13.60 -3.88 -25.48
CA ASN A 169 14.90 -3.49 -26.05
C ASN A 169 16.07 -3.72 -25.07
N VAL A 170 15.87 -3.47 -23.77
CA VAL A 170 16.88 -3.75 -22.74
C VAL A 170 17.13 -5.25 -22.60
N LEU A 171 16.08 -6.07 -22.56
CA LEU A 171 16.19 -7.53 -22.48
C LEU A 171 16.85 -8.10 -23.74
N ASP A 172 16.42 -7.67 -24.92
CA ASP A 172 16.98 -8.11 -26.20
C ASP A 172 18.46 -7.73 -26.32
N TYR A 173 18.83 -6.53 -25.84
CA TYR A 173 20.23 -6.12 -25.73
C TYR A 173 20.99 -7.05 -24.77
N ASP A 174 20.45 -7.28 -23.58
CA ASP A 174 21.07 -8.12 -22.56
C ASP A 174 21.34 -9.54 -23.06
N MET A 175 20.33 -10.16 -23.68
CA MET A 175 20.39 -11.51 -24.22
C MET A 175 21.42 -11.65 -25.35
N ARG A 176 21.69 -10.59 -26.12
CA ARG A 176 22.75 -10.59 -27.15
C ARG A 176 24.16 -10.49 -26.58
N HIS A 177 24.33 -10.02 -25.34
CA HIS A 177 25.63 -9.82 -24.72
C HIS A 177 26.07 -10.99 -23.85
N GLY A 178 25.23 -12.02 -23.70
CA GLY A 178 25.57 -13.26 -23.01
C GLY A 178 25.11 -13.30 -21.55
N TYR A 179 25.05 -14.50 -21.01
CA TYR A 179 24.57 -14.79 -19.67
C TYR A 179 25.66 -14.58 -18.61
N ARG A 180 25.31 -13.89 -17.53
CA ARG A 180 26.20 -13.51 -16.42
C ARG A 180 26.24 -14.52 -15.27
N GLY A 181 25.43 -15.57 -15.33
CA GLY A 181 25.23 -16.48 -14.20
C GLY A 181 24.01 -16.10 -13.34
N PRO A 182 23.68 -16.95 -12.36
CA PRO A 182 22.52 -16.73 -11.49
C PRO A 182 22.76 -15.53 -10.55
N ALA A 183 21.67 -14.84 -10.19
CA ALA A 183 21.75 -13.72 -9.24
C ALA A 183 22.24 -14.14 -7.85
N ASN A 184 21.93 -15.38 -7.44
CA ASN A 184 22.40 -15.96 -6.19
C ASN A 184 22.45 -17.49 -6.29
N VAL A 185 23.25 -18.13 -5.45
CA VAL A 185 23.35 -19.59 -5.33
C VAL A 185 22.88 -19.98 -3.93
N LEU A 186 21.73 -20.65 -3.83
CA LEU A 186 21.11 -20.99 -2.54
C LEU A 186 21.83 -22.14 -1.81
N TRP A 187 22.33 -23.13 -2.54
CA TRP A 187 23.17 -24.21 -2.04
C TRP A 187 24.15 -24.66 -3.13
N LYS A 188 25.30 -25.23 -2.73
CA LYS A 188 26.32 -25.72 -3.66
C LYS A 188 26.11 -27.17 -4.04
N VAL A 189 26.71 -27.58 -5.15
CA VAL A 189 26.75 -28.99 -5.56
C VAL A 189 27.45 -29.81 -4.47
N GLY A 190 26.77 -30.84 -3.96
CA GLY A 190 27.26 -31.69 -2.86
C GLY A 190 26.75 -31.29 -1.48
N GLU A 191 26.09 -30.14 -1.34
CA GLU A 191 25.36 -29.76 -0.12
C GLU A 191 23.92 -30.28 -0.16
N SER A 192 23.31 -30.45 1.02
CA SER A 192 21.87 -30.73 1.11
C SER A 192 21.08 -29.56 0.53
N ALA A 193 20.22 -29.86 -0.44
CA ALA A 193 19.29 -28.89 -1.00
C ALA A 193 18.43 -28.29 0.11
N TRP A 194 18.10 -27.01 -0.03
CA TRP A 194 17.18 -26.34 0.90
C TRP A 194 15.79 -26.94 0.79
N ASP A 195 15.05 -26.95 1.90
CA ASP A 195 13.65 -27.32 1.88
C ASP A 195 12.80 -26.28 1.14
N ASN A 196 11.63 -26.70 0.65
CA ASN A 196 10.76 -25.87 -0.17
C ASN A 196 10.29 -24.60 0.56
N ASN A 197 10.10 -24.64 1.88
CA ASN A 197 9.64 -23.47 2.62
C ASN A 197 10.73 -22.41 2.64
N LYS A 198 11.96 -22.81 2.96
CA LYS A 198 13.11 -21.91 2.94
C LYS A 198 13.37 -21.31 1.55
N ILE A 199 13.19 -22.08 0.48
CA ILE A 199 13.29 -21.58 -0.91
C ILE A 199 12.21 -20.54 -1.17
N THR A 200 10.94 -20.87 -0.93
CA THR A 200 9.82 -19.96 -1.22
C THR A 200 9.88 -18.68 -0.40
N ASP A 201 10.24 -18.75 0.87
CA ASP A 201 10.41 -17.56 1.73
C ASP A 201 11.53 -16.64 1.22
N THR A 202 12.63 -17.23 0.73
CA THR A 202 13.73 -16.47 0.12
C THR A 202 13.28 -15.79 -1.18
N LEU A 203 12.56 -16.51 -2.05
CA LEU A 203 12.07 -15.96 -3.32
C LEU A 203 11.01 -14.87 -3.11
N LYS A 204 10.13 -15.00 -2.10
CA LYS A 204 9.12 -13.97 -1.76
C LYS A 204 9.75 -12.65 -1.30
N ALA A 205 10.95 -12.68 -0.72
CA ALA A 205 11.67 -11.48 -0.31
C ALA A 205 12.32 -10.73 -1.48
N LEU A 206 12.46 -11.38 -2.66
CA LEU A 206 13.09 -10.76 -3.82
C LEU A 206 12.12 -9.86 -4.59
N PRO A 207 12.58 -8.70 -5.09
CA PRO A 207 11.77 -7.85 -5.93
C PRO A 207 11.47 -8.51 -7.28
N THR A 208 10.26 -8.31 -7.79
CA THR A 208 9.86 -8.70 -9.14
C THR A 208 9.99 -7.50 -10.09
N TYR A 209 10.59 -7.73 -11.25
CA TYR A 209 10.87 -6.66 -12.22
C TYR A 209 10.11 -6.92 -13.51
N GLY A 210 8.97 -6.23 -13.66
CA GLY A 210 8.13 -6.38 -14.85
C GLY A 210 7.69 -7.84 -15.05
N PRO A 211 7.99 -8.49 -16.18
CA PRO A 211 7.62 -9.89 -16.43
C PRO A 211 8.57 -10.90 -15.77
N LEU A 212 9.65 -10.48 -15.12
CA LEU A 212 10.66 -11.37 -14.56
C LEU A 212 10.26 -11.82 -13.16
N LEU A 213 10.10 -13.14 -13.01
CA LEU A 213 9.82 -13.79 -11.74
C LEU A 213 11.10 -14.43 -11.19
N PRO A 214 11.44 -14.23 -9.90
CA PRO A 214 12.53 -14.96 -9.28
C PRO A 214 12.18 -16.44 -9.18
N ALA A 215 13.14 -17.30 -9.52
CA ALA A 215 12.99 -18.74 -9.46
C ALA A 215 14.28 -19.40 -8.99
N ALA A 216 14.15 -20.50 -8.25
CA ALA A 216 15.27 -21.33 -7.82
C ALA A 216 15.33 -22.61 -8.65
N VAL A 217 16.45 -22.87 -9.33
CA VAL A 217 16.65 -24.14 -10.03
C VAL A 217 16.85 -25.25 -9.00
N THR A 218 15.96 -26.25 -8.99
CA THR A 218 15.97 -27.36 -8.04
C THR A 218 16.57 -28.64 -8.63
N SER A 219 16.46 -28.82 -9.95
CA SER A 219 17.10 -29.90 -10.68
C SER A 219 17.42 -29.48 -12.11
N ALA A 220 18.44 -30.09 -12.71
CA ALA A 220 18.82 -29.85 -14.10
C ALA A 220 19.38 -31.13 -14.73
N ASN A 221 19.05 -31.36 -15.98
CA ASN A 221 19.59 -32.40 -16.83
C ASN A 221 20.01 -31.78 -18.20
N PRO A 222 20.60 -32.55 -19.14
CA PRO A 222 21.06 -32.00 -20.42
C PRO A 222 19.96 -31.43 -21.35
N GLN A 223 18.68 -31.72 -21.09
CA GLN A 223 17.54 -31.33 -21.95
C GLN A 223 16.64 -30.27 -21.30
N GLU A 224 16.55 -30.26 -19.97
CA GLU A 224 15.72 -29.31 -19.22
C GLU A 224 16.23 -29.08 -17.80
N ALA A 225 15.76 -27.98 -17.20
CA ALA A 225 15.90 -27.72 -15.77
C ALA A 225 14.53 -27.41 -15.13
N THR A 226 14.34 -27.82 -13.89
CA THR A 226 13.14 -27.48 -13.11
C THR A 226 13.45 -26.32 -12.19
N ALA A 227 12.62 -25.28 -12.25
CA ALA A 227 12.73 -24.13 -11.36
C ALA A 227 11.46 -23.98 -10.51
N MET A 228 11.63 -23.65 -9.24
CA MET A 228 10.56 -23.36 -8.30
C MET A 228 10.33 -21.86 -8.19
N LEU A 229 9.07 -21.44 -8.25
CA LEU A 229 8.63 -20.06 -8.09
C LEU A 229 8.32 -19.74 -6.62
N ALA A 230 8.13 -18.45 -6.32
CA ALA A 230 7.86 -17.97 -4.96
C ALA A 230 6.54 -18.50 -4.35
N ASP A 231 5.59 -18.92 -5.18
CA ASP A 231 4.32 -19.54 -4.75
C ASP A 231 4.43 -21.07 -4.52
N GLY A 232 5.63 -21.64 -4.74
CA GLY A 232 5.90 -23.07 -4.63
C GLY A 232 5.55 -23.88 -5.88
N SER A 233 4.95 -23.27 -6.90
CA SER A 233 4.77 -23.91 -8.19
C SER A 233 6.11 -24.13 -8.89
N THR A 234 6.15 -25.10 -9.80
CA THR A 234 7.36 -25.42 -10.57
C THR A 234 7.14 -25.20 -12.06
N VAL A 235 8.20 -24.77 -12.74
CA VAL A 235 8.24 -24.54 -14.18
C VAL A 235 9.41 -25.30 -14.79
N ALA A 236 9.21 -25.87 -15.97
CA ALA A 236 10.26 -26.51 -16.74
C ALA A 236 10.91 -25.49 -17.68
N LEU A 237 12.24 -25.43 -17.65
CA LEU A 237 13.08 -24.63 -18.52
C LEU A 237 13.68 -25.57 -19.56
N SER A 238 13.10 -25.59 -20.77
CA SER A 238 13.64 -26.39 -21.87
C SER A 238 14.93 -25.77 -22.41
N MET A 239 15.80 -26.60 -23.01
CA MET A 239 17.01 -26.11 -23.68
C MET A 239 16.70 -24.98 -24.68
N ASP A 240 15.59 -25.07 -25.41
CA ASP A 240 15.15 -24.06 -26.38
C ASP A 240 14.91 -22.69 -25.74
N GLY A 241 14.29 -22.66 -24.54
CA GLY A 241 14.05 -21.43 -23.79
C GLY A 241 15.32 -20.77 -23.24
N VAL A 242 16.43 -21.52 -23.14
CA VAL A 242 17.71 -21.04 -22.60
C VAL A 242 18.83 -20.99 -23.64
N ARG A 243 18.56 -21.26 -24.92
CA ARG A 243 19.58 -21.24 -26.01
C ARG A 243 20.32 -19.91 -26.14
N TRP A 244 19.68 -18.82 -25.73
CA TRP A 244 20.28 -17.48 -25.75
C TRP A 244 21.41 -17.31 -24.72
N ALA A 245 21.42 -18.12 -23.65
CA ALA A 245 22.28 -17.95 -22.48
C ALA A 245 23.72 -18.45 -22.69
N ARG A 246 24.36 -18.01 -23.78
CA ARG A 246 25.78 -18.26 -24.04
C ARG A 246 26.64 -17.48 -23.04
N PRO A 247 27.78 -18.01 -22.58
CA PRO A 247 28.67 -17.27 -21.69
C PRO A 247 29.10 -15.94 -22.29
N LEU A 248 29.26 -14.92 -21.44
CA LEU A 248 29.84 -13.65 -21.85
C LEU A 248 31.23 -13.86 -22.47
N PRO A 249 31.53 -13.26 -23.65
CA PRO A 249 32.86 -13.33 -24.24
C PRO A 249 33.92 -12.75 -23.29
N PHE A 250 35.04 -13.46 -23.12
CA PHE A 250 36.15 -13.03 -22.28
C PHE A 250 36.66 -11.63 -22.71
N GLY A 251 36.55 -10.65 -21.80
CA GLY A 251 36.94 -9.25 -22.03
C GLY A 251 36.06 -8.22 -21.33
N TYR A 252 34.82 -8.60 -20.99
CA TYR A 252 33.93 -7.81 -20.12
C TYR A 252 33.78 -8.50 -18.77
N SER A 253 34.77 -8.35 -17.88
CA SER A 253 34.55 -8.68 -16.47
C SER A 253 33.55 -7.69 -15.90
N ALA A 254 32.43 -8.18 -15.34
CA ALA A 254 31.62 -7.38 -14.45
C ALA A 254 32.53 -6.87 -13.33
N GLY A 255 32.82 -5.56 -13.34
CA GLY A 255 33.58 -4.93 -12.29
C GLY A 255 32.89 -5.21 -10.95
N THR A 256 33.54 -6.00 -10.13
CA THR A 256 33.36 -5.99 -8.68
C THR A 256 33.93 -4.67 -8.18
N ASP A 257 33.15 -3.59 -8.31
CA ASP A 257 33.40 -2.33 -7.59
C ASP A 257 32.04 -1.71 -7.25
N ALA A 258 31.57 -2.02 -6.04
CA ALA A 258 30.68 -1.15 -5.29
C ALA A 258 30.95 -1.38 -3.80
N ALA A 259 31.55 -0.36 -3.20
CA ALA A 259 31.56 -0.10 -1.76
C ALA A 259 30.14 0.23 -1.27
#